data_AF-A0A6V7WZV1-F1
#
_entry.id   AF-A0A6V7WZV1-F1
#
_cell.length_a   1.000
_cell.length_b   1.000
_cell.length_c   1.000
_cell.angle_alpha   90.00
_cell.angle_beta   90.00
_cell.angle_gamma   90.00
#
_symmetry.space_group_name_H-M   'P 1'
#
loop_
_entity.id
_entity.type
_entity.pdbx_description
1 polymer ?
#
loop_
_entity_poly.entity_id
_entity_poly.type
_entity_poly.pdbx_seq_one_letter_code
_entity_poly.pdbx_strand_id
1 'polypeptide(L)'
;MSEVRKIIEQDGVKYCKEGGQWYQMFPIKEDEVLENKKPTKINLLPEIQLDIFKFLDFTQLLAVQQTNAYFKNFIYEHGKVLAMKEFGDLEMLHINEETINAYKHYRPYPKLYDFELEEHRLCDFGMCEQKYKFFKPEPRLYEFELGEELEKKWKDGIKNSIPMFLTSVNPNVNTVICELERDYKTEKDLYYFQLSKYPKNIEEMKIARYFFQLLFNCSFKIFKIHHVIINQQMIELLFYNEIKANVPLQIHSQGTCLLLHERSSIEFVWNHLVSNQFRAVFNENFYMEQNMDILFKILTNGGDKFSEVSFESNLNSNLYNIIIEHIETSQNISTMVNGIIFNKMYGPLNSSKRAQNVEVKVGCDMEFTRFKLFNKHNPKIVFSIGIIDGYYDEEDDDYVSPDFGDSSPKIVVIDKDCHRFMELVP
;
A
#
# COMPACT_ATOMS: atom_id res chain seq x y z
N MET A 1 22.71 10.92 -36.59
CA MET A 1 22.08 11.92 -37.48
C MET A 1 20.69 11.41 -37.79
N SER A 2 19.65 12.10 -37.32
CA SER A 2 18.25 11.76 -37.61
C SER A 2 17.99 11.89 -39.11
N GLU A 3 17.44 10.85 -39.74
CA GLU A 3 17.02 10.93 -41.14
C GLU A 3 15.95 12.02 -41.28
N VAL A 4 16.27 13.05 -42.05
CA VAL A 4 15.35 14.14 -42.36
C VAL A 4 14.24 13.56 -43.25
N ARG A 5 13.00 13.55 -42.75
CA ARG A 5 11.82 13.16 -43.53
C ARG A 5 11.73 14.04 -44.78
N LYS A 6 11.88 13.43 -45.96
CA LYS A 6 11.73 14.11 -47.24
C LYS A 6 10.28 14.01 -47.68
N ILE A 7 9.61 15.16 -47.78
CA ILE A 7 8.26 15.29 -48.34
C ILE A 7 8.41 15.75 -49.78
N ILE A 8 7.74 15.09 -50.72
CA ILE A 8 7.66 15.49 -52.13
C ILE A 8 6.20 15.56 -52.55
N GLU A 9 5.90 16.41 -53.53
CA GLU A 9 4.56 16.55 -54.09
C GLU A 9 4.62 16.26 -55.59
N GLN A 10 3.78 15.33 -56.04
CA GLN A 10 3.70 14.92 -57.44
C GLN A 10 2.22 14.79 -57.82
N ASP A 11 1.81 15.48 -58.88
CA ASP A 11 0.43 15.51 -59.38
C ASP A 11 -0.62 15.91 -58.33
N GLY A 12 -0.27 16.85 -57.43
CA GLY A 12 -1.14 17.33 -56.36
C GLY A 12 -1.29 16.37 -55.18
N VAL A 13 -0.48 15.31 -55.14
CA VAL A 13 -0.46 14.33 -54.05
C VAL A 13 0.87 14.44 -53.30
N LYS A 14 0.80 14.60 -51.97
CA LYS A 14 1.98 14.65 -51.10
C LYS A 14 2.41 13.24 -50.73
N TYR A 15 3.72 12.99 -50.72
CA TYR A 15 4.32 11.72 -50.31
C TYR A 15 5.40 11.97 -49.27
N CYS A 16 5.49 11.10 -48.26
CA CYS A 16 6.59 11.09 -47.29
C CYS A 16 7.40 9.80 -47.39
N LYS A 17 8.71 9.88 -47.16
CA LYS A 17 9.59 8.71 -47.14
C LYS A 17 9.97 8.34 -45.71
N GLU A 18 9.69 7.10 -45.32
CA GLU A 18 10.01 6.56 -44.00
C GLU A 18 10.51 5.10 -44.16
N GLY A 19 11.68 4.79 -43.62
CA GLY A 19 12.27 3.44 -43.74
C GLY A 19 12.55 2.99 -45.18
N GLY A 20 12.82 3.92 -46.10
CA GLY A 20 13.07 3.60 -47.51
C GLY A 20 11.82 3.48 -48.39
N GLN A 21 10.62 3.43 -47.79
CA GLN A 21 9.34 3.32 -48.51
C GLN A 21 8.63 4.68 -48.60
N TRP A 22 7.89 4.88 -49.68
CA TRP A 22 7.08 6.08 -49.91
C TRP A 22 5.63 5.83 -49.51
N TYR A 23 5.06 6.76 -48.75
CA TYR A 23 3.67 6.73 -48.31
C TYR A 23 2.93 7.92 -48.90
N GLN A 24 1.77 7.65 -49.51
CA GLN A 24 0.86 8.68 -49.98
C GLN A 24 0.19 9.34 -48.77
N MET A 25 0.32 10.66 -48.64
CA MET A 25 -0.37 11.43 -47.62
C MET A 25 -1.74 11.82 -48.16
N PHE A 26 -2.80 11.32 -47.53
CA PHE A 26 -4.15 11.76 -47.83
C PHE A 26 -4.33 13.19 -47.32
N PRO A 27 -4.84 14.14 -48.14
CA PRO A 27 -5.13 15.47 -47.68
C PRO A 27 -6.19 15.38 -46.58
N ILE A 28 -5.81 15.78 -45.36
CA ILE A 28 -6.78 16.11 -44.32
C ILE A 28 -7.54 17.31 -44.88
N LYS A 29 -8.83 17.15 -45.18
CA LYS A 29 -9.66 18.27 -45.64
C LYS A 29 -9.65 19.34 -44.55
N GLU A 30 -9.00 20.47 -44.82
CA GLU A 30 -8.94 21.62 -43.90
C GLU A 30 -10.29 22.35 -43.75
N ASP A 31 -11.35 21.90 -44.44
CA ASP A 31 -12.69 22.51 -44.41
C ASP A 31 -13.61 22.01 -43.28
N GLU A 32 -13.14 21.15 -42.38
CA GLU A 32 -13.78 20.96 -41.07
C GLU A 32 -12.93 21.64 -39.99
N VAL A 33 -13.06 22.96 -39.91
CA VAL A 33 -12.88 23.66 -38.64
C VAL A 33 -13.79 22.97 -37.64
N LEU A 34 -13.18 22.15 -36.77
CA LEU A 34 -13.78 21.59 -35.57
C LEU A 34 -14.19 22.77 -34.66
N GLU A 35 -15.29 23.44 -35.01
CA GLU A 35 -16.13 24.06 -33.99
C GLU A 35 -16.39 22.98 -32.96
N ASN A 36 -16.03 23.26 -31.71
CA ASN A 36 -16.24 22.51 -30.47
C ASN A 36 -17.50 21.62 -30.43
N LYS A 37 -17.56 20.57 -31.26
CA LYS A 37 -18.55 19.51 -31.15
C LYS A 37 -18.17 18.78 -29.88
N LYS A 38 -18.97 19.01 -28.83
CA LYS A 38 -18.91 18.24 -27.59
C LYS A 38 -18.68 16.77 -27.96
N PRO A 39 -17.65 16.11 -27.40
CA PRO A 39 -17.33 14.74 -27.75
C PRO A 39 -18.61 13.92 -27.70
N THR A 40 -18.96 13.33 -28.85
CA THR A 40 -20.19 12.56 -29.00
C THR A 40 -20.16 11.45 -27.97
N LYS A 41 -21.04 11.53 -26.98
CA LYS A 41 -21.11 10.56 -25.89
C LYS A 41 -21.29 9.18 -26.51
N ILE A 42 -20.27 8.32 -26.40
CA ILE A 42 -20.36 6.93 -26.80
C ILE A 42 -21.42 6.30 -25.90
N ASN A 43 -22.61 6.05 -26.46
CA ASN A 43 -23.77 5.60 -25.70
C ASN A 43 -23.76 4.07 -25.57
N LEU A 44 -22.68 3.52 -25.05
CA LEU A 44 -22.57 2.10 -24.71
C LEU A 44 -23.12 1.86 -23.31
N LEU A 45 -23.70 0.68 -23.09
CA LEU A 45 -24.09 0.24 -21.75
C LEU A 45 -22.86 0.17 -20.83
N PRO A 46 -22.98 0.51 -19.53
CA PRO A 46 -21.89 0.45 -18.55
C PRO A 46 -21.11 -0.87 -18.60
N GLU A 47 -21.79 -2.00 -18.72
CA GLU A 47 -21.17 -3.33 -18.76
C GLU A 47 -20.27 -3.51 -19.99
N ILE A 48 -20.68 -2.96 -21.14
CA ILE A 48 -19.89 -3.01 -22.37
C ILE A 48 -18.69 -2.07 -22.27
N GLN A 49 -18.87 -0.88 -21.68
CA GLN A 49 -17.75 0.05 -21.43
C GLN A 49 -16.72 -0.60 -20.50
N LEU A 50 -17.20 -1.31 -19.46
CA LEU A 50 -16.37 -2.05 -18.53
C LEU A 50 -15.58 -3.14 -19.25
N ASP A 51 -16.25 -3.95 -20.05
CA ASP A 51 -15.58 -5.02 -20.79
C ASP A 51 -14.55 -4.49 -21.79
N ILE A 52 -14.81 -3.35 -22.46
CA ILE A 52 -13.83 -2.68 -23.32
C ILE A 52 -12.60 -2.26 -22.51
N PHE A 53 -12.80 -1.63 -21.35
CA PHE A 53 -11.71 -1.12 -20.54
C PHE A 53 -10.87 -2.21 -19.88
N LYS A 54 -11.40 -3.42 -19.67
CA LYS A 54 -10.59 -4.58 -19.25
C LYS A 54 -9.49 -4.96 -20.26
N PHE A 55 -9.63 -4.55 -21.53
CA PHE A 55 -8.61 -4.81 -22.56
C PHE A 55 -7.53 -3.73 -22.65
N LEU A 56 -7.70 -2.60 -21.95
CA LEU A 56 -6.69 -1.55 -21.91
C LEU A 56 -5.60 -1.90 -20.89
N ASP A 57 -4.35 -1.68 -21.24
CA ASP A 57 -3.27 -1.69 -20.25
C ASP A 57 -3.36 -0.44 -19.35
N PHE A 58 -2.58 -0.43 -18.26
CA PHE A 58 -2.58 0.68 -17.31
C PHE A 58 -2.26 2.04 -17.96
N THR A 59 -1.31 2.09 -18.89
CA THR A 59 -0.91 3.34 -19.56
C THR A 59 -2.04 3.85 -20.44
N GLN A 60 -2.71 2.95 -21.16
CA GLN A 60 -3.87 3.26 -21.98
C GLN A 60 -5.07 3.71 -21.13
N LEU A 61 -5.34 3.02 -20.03
CA LEU A 61 -6.43 3.34 -19.12
C LEU A 61 -6.22 4.71 -18.46
N LEU A 62 -4.99 5.00 -18.01
CA LEU A 62 -4.60 6.31 -17.48
C LEU A 62 -4.74 7.40 -18.54
N ALA A 63 -4.32 7.14 -19.78
CA ALA A 63 -4.49 8.09 -20.88
C ALA A 63 -5.97 8.39 -21.16
N VAL A 64 -6.84 7.37 -21.16
CA VAL A 64 -8.30 7.56 -21.29
C VAL A 64 -8.86 8.37 -20.12
N GLN A 65 -8.43 8.08 -18.89
CA GLN A 65 -8.84 8.80 -17.69
C GLN A 65 -8.43 10.28 -17.73
N GLN A 66 -7.22 10.58 -18.23
CA GLN A 66 -6.69 11.94 -18.33
C GLN A 66 -7.32 12.75 -19.48
N THR A 67 -7.65 12.09 -20.59
CA THR A 67 -8.13 12.76 -21.81
C THR A 67 -9.66 12.85 -21.90
N ASN A 68 -10.40 12.05 -21.12
CA ASN A 68 -11.86 12.00 -21.22
C ASN A 68 -12.54 12.08 -19.86
N ALA A 69 -13.11 13.25 -19.54
CA ALA A 69 -13.83 13.49 -18.29
C ALA A 69 -15.05 12.58 -18.08
N TYR A 70 -15.70 12.11 -19.15
CA TYR A 70 -16.82 11.17 -19.04
C TYR A 70 -16.35 9.80 -18.55
N PHE A 71 -15.25 9.28 -19.14
CA PHE A 71 -14.69 8.01 -18.72
C PHE A 71 -13.88 8.10 -17.43
N LYS A 72 -13.42 9.29 -17.02
CA LYS A 72 -12.75 9.47 -15.73
C LYS A 72 -13.59 8.95 -14.56
N ASN A 73 -14.87 9.33 -14.49
CA ASN A 73 -15.75 8.89 -13.43
C ASN A 73 -16.08 7.39 -13.55
N PHE A 74 -16.31 6.91 -14.78
CA PHE A 74 -16.58 5.50 -15.04
C PHE A 74 -15.41 4.60 -14.62
N ILE A 75 -14.19 4.93 -15.04
CA ILE A 75 -12.97 4.21 -14.68
C ILE A 75 -12.78 4.22 -13.17
N TYR A 76 -13.09 5.35 -12.52
CA TYR A 76 -13.00 5.48 -11.07
C TYR A 76 -14.00 4.58 -10.33
N GLU A 77 -15.28 4.61 -10.72
CA GLU A 77 -16.34 3.77 -10.15
C GLU A 77 -16.07 2.27 -10.31
N HIS A 78 -15.38 1.90 -11.39
CA HIS A 78 -15.05 0.53 -11.73
C HIS A 78 -13.57 0.18 -11.55
N GLY A 79 -12.79 0.99 -10.84
CA GLY A 79 -11.32 0.86 -10.76
C GLY A 79 -10.85 -0.51 -10.24
N LYS A 80 -11.63 -1.14 -9.35
CA LYS A 80 -11.36 -2.51 -8.87
C LYS A 80 -11.35 -3.55 -9.99
N VAL A 81 -12.14 -3.35 -11.05
CA VAL A 81 -12.31 -4.27 -12.17
C VAL A 81 -11.46 -3.87 -13.38
N LEU A 82 -11.23 -2.57 -13.56
CA LEU A 82 -10.67 -1.98 -14.78
C LEU A 82 -9.16 -1.76 -14.74
N ALA A 83 -8.40 -2.74 -14.25
CA ALA A 83 -6.94 -2.66 -14.23
C ALA A 83 -6.38 -1.64 -13.23
N MET A 84 -6.58 -1.94 -11.94
CA MET A 84 -5.40 -1.86 -11.08
C MET A 84 -4.39 -2.87 -11.65
N LYS A 85 -3.25 -2.37 -12.14
CA LYS A 85 -2.15 -3.28 -12.44
C LYS A 85 -1.77 -3.93 -11.10
N GLU A 86 -2.00 -5.23 -11.00
CA GLU A 86 -1.56 -5.97 -9.83
C GLU A 86 -0.03 -6.08 -9.91
N PHE A 87 0.62 -5.57 -8.89
CA PHE A 87 2.04 -5.78 -8.66
C PHE A 87 2.19 -6.82 -7.55
N GLY A 88 3.32 -7.53 -7.54
CA GLY A 88 3.67 -8.43 -6.45
C GLY A 88 3.84 -7.64 -5.17
N ASP A 89 4.99 -7.01 -5.01
CA ASP A 89 5.34 -6.31 -3.78
C ASP A 89 5.59 -4.84 -4.04
N LEU A 90 5.11 -4.00 -3.12
CA LEU A 90 5.58 -2.62 -2.97
C LEU A 90 6.19 -2.49 -1.59
N GLU A 91 7.47 -2.12 -1.54
CA GLU A 91 8.18 -1.88 -0.30
C GLU A 91 8.70 -0.45 -0.25
N MET A 92 8.30 0.30 0.76
CA MET A 92 8.81 1.64 1.01
C MET A 92 9.96 1.56 2.00
N LEU A 93 11.16 1.85 1.50
CA LEU A 93 12.40 1.73 2.25
C LEU A 93 13.02 3.08 2.54
N HIS A 94 13.53 3.18 3.77
CA HIS A 94 14.46 4.20 4.18
C HIS A 94 15.88 3.78 3.81
N ILE A 95 16.48 4.43 2.81
CA ILE A 95 17.84 4.11 2.36
C ILE A 95 18.71 5.35 2.49
N ASN A 96 19.80 5.26 3.26
CA ASN A 96 20.76 6.37 3.37
C ASN A 96 21.64 6.46 2.10
N GLU A 97 22.36 7.57 1.91
CA GLU A 97 23.18 7.76 0.71
C GLU A 97 24.29 6.71 0.57
N GLU A 98 24.87 6.24 1.68
CA GLU A 98 25.91 5.20 1.68
C GLU A 98 25.36 3.88 1.11
N THR A 99 24.17 3.47 1.53
CA THR A 99 23.49 2.28 1.03
C THR A 99 23.08 2.46 -0.43
N ILE A 100 22.58 3.64 -0.84
CA ILE A 100 22.33 3.94 -2.26
C ILE A 100 23.64 3.83 -3.07
N ASN A 101 24.74 4.36 -2.55
CA ASN A 101 26.04 4.32 -3.21
C ASN A 101 26.57 2.89 -3.27
N ALA A 102 26.38 2.08 -2.23
CA ALA A 102 26.68 0.65 -2.25
C ALA A 102 25.89 -0.05 -3.37
N TYR A 103 24.57 0.16 -3.44
CA TYR A 103 23.73 -0.40 -4.52
C TYR A 103 24.19 0.04 -5.92
N LYS A 104 24.66 1.28 -6.08
CA LYS A 104 25.22 1.76 -7.36
C LYS A 104 26.59 1.16 -7.70
N HIS A 105 27.42 0.87 -6.71
CA HIS A 105 28.80 0.38 -6.90
C HIS A 105 28.88 -1.14 -7.06
N TYR A 106 27.87 -1.89 -6.59
CA TYR A 106 27.70 -3.30 -6.93
C TYR A 106 27.31 -3.45 -8.41
N ARG A 107 28.30 -3.29 -9.30
CA ARG A 107 28.25 -3.80 -10.68
C ARG A 107 28.25 -5.34 -10.65
N PRO A 108 27.63 -6.00 -11.64
CA PRO A 108 27.61 -7.46 -11.70
C PRO A 108 29.04 -7.99 -11.68
N TYR A 109 29.34 -8.88 -10.73
CA TYR A 109 30.58 -9.63 -10.76
C TYR A 109 30.58 -10.47 -12.05
N PRO A 110 31.62 -10.40 -12.90
CA PRO A 110 31.75 -11.34 -13.99
C PRO A 110 31.97 -12.72 -13.38
N LYS A 111 31.09 -13.67 -13.70
CA LYS A 111 31.18 -15.09 -13.35
C LYS A 111 32.63 -15.57 -13.31
N LEU A 112 33.10 -15.90 -12.10
CA LEU A 112 34.29 -16.71 -11.89
C LEU A 112 33.90 -17.88 -11.00
N TYR A 113 34.15 -19.07 -11.53
CA TYR A 113 33.90 -20.37 -10.91
C TYR A 113 34.94 -20.70 -9.82
N ASP A 114 34.50 -21.59 -8.92
CA ASP A 114 35.22 -22.63 -8.16
C ASP A 114 36.07 -22.29 -6.90
N PHE A 115 35.49 -22.68 -5.74
CA PHE A 115 36.07 -23.13 -4.45
C PHE A 115 36.97 -22.13 -3.67
N GLU A 116 37.02 -22.05 -2.33
CA GLU A 116 36.44 -22.72 -1.15
C GLU A 116 36.57 -21.72 0.04
N LEU A 117 35.73 -21.86 1.08
CA LEU A 117 35.54 -21.01 2.28
C LEU A 117 36.84 -20.43 2.94
N GLU A 118 36.88 -19.29 3.65
CA GLU A 118 36.04 -18.83 4.77
C GLU A 118 36.13 -17.29 4.96
N GLU A 119 35.00 -16.59 5.08
CA GLU A 119 34.77 -15.52 6.07
C GLU A 119 33.29 -15.08 6.07
N HIS A 120 32.80 -14.76 7.25
CA HIS A 120 31.42 -14.96 7.68
C HIS A 120 30.41 -13.84 7.33
N ARG A 121 29.18 -14.28 6.99
CA ARG A 121 27.86 -13.67 7.28
C ARG A 121 27.44 -12.35 6.59
N LEU A 122 27.80 -12.14 5.33
CA LEU A 122 27.04 -11.25 4.42
C LEU A 122 26.59 -11.92 3.11
N CYS A 123 26.88 -13.21 2.90
CA CYS A 123 26.68 -13.90 1.62
C CYS A 123 25.48 -14.86 1.54
N ASP A 124 24.64 -14.99 2.58
CA ASP A 124 23.46 -15.90 2.52
C ASP A 124 22.26 -15.31 1.76
N PHE A 125 22.29 -14.01 1.43
CA PHE A 125 21.46 -13.51 0.35
C PHE A 125 22.16 -13.85 -0.96
N GLY A 126 21.81 -14.98 -1.57
CA GLY A 126 22.18 -15.29 -2.94
C GLY A 126 21.72 -14.17 -3.88
N MET A 127 22.54 -13.13 -3.99
CA MET A 127 22.28 -11.93 -4.78
C MET A 127 22.49 -12.32 -6.24
N CYS A 128 21.46 -12.90 -6.83
CA CYS A 128 21.33 -12.96 -8.29
C CYS A 128 21.61 -11.58 -8.86
N GLU A 129 22.21 -11.52 -10.07
CA GLU A 129 22.45 -10.30 -10.83
C GLU A 129 21.13 -9.53 -11.09
N GLN A 130 20.63 -8.78 -10.12
CA GLN A 130 19.41 -8.00 -10.26
C GLN A 130 19.76 -6.71 -10.99
N LYS A 131 19.12 -6.50 -12.15
CA LYS A 131 19.24 -5.25 -12.91
C LYS A 131 18.32 -4.21 -12.30
N TYR A 132 18.88 -3.37 -11.43
CA TYR A 132 18.16 -2.23 -10.88
C TYR A 132 17.84 -1.20 -11.97
N LYS A 133 16.56 -0.82 -12.10
CA LYS A 133 16.11 0.26 -13.01
C LYS A 133 15.54 1.40 -12.19
N PHE A 134 16.27 2.52 -12.13
CA PHE A 134 15.71 3.75 -11.59
C PHE A 134 14.64 4.27 -12.54
N PHE A 135 13.41 4.38 -12.04
CA PHE A 135 12.32 4.92 -12.83
C PHE A 135 12.36 6.45 -12.75
N LYS A 136 12.59 7.09 -13.89
CA LYS A 136 12.39 8.53 -14.06
C LYS A 136 11.21 8.69 -15.01
N PRO A 137 10.06 9.23 -14.56
CA PRO A 137 8.92 9.41 -15.44
C PRO A 137 9.32 10.33 -16.61
N GLU A 138 8.78 10.05 -17.80
CA GLU A 138 8.92 10.96 -18.92
C GLU A 138 8.17 12.26 -18.62
N PRO A 139 8.74 13.46 -18.91
CA PRO A 139 8.12 14.75 -18.62
C PRO A 139 6.64 14.85 -19.03
N ARG A 140 6.32 14.33 -20.21
CA ARG A 140 4.97 14.35 -20.78
C ARG A 140 3.92 13.64 -19.93
N LEU A 141 4.31 12.66 -19.10
CA LEU A 141 3.39 11.89 -18.28
C LEU A 141 2.90 12.66 -17.04
N TYR A 142 3.59 13.74 -16.67
CA TYR A 142 3.24 14.60 -15.53
C TYR A 142 3.14 16.09 -15.90
N GLU A 143 3.10 16.41 -17.19
CA GLU A 143 2.77 17.74 -17.70
C GLU A 143 1.24 17.94 -17.66
N PHE A 144 0.73 18.37 -16.50
CA PHE A 144 -0.64 18.86 -16.37
C PHE A 144 -0.65 20.33 -15.92
N GLU A 145 -1.66 21.06 -16.38
CA GLU A 145 -1.86 22.45 -15.98
C GLU A 145 -2.34 22.52 -14.53
N LEU A 146 -1.73 23.40 -13.75
CA LEU A 146 -2.16 23.70 -12.39
C LEU A 146 -3.13 24.88 -12.44
N GLY A 147 -4.31 24.73 -11.81
CA GLY A 147 -5.16 25.88 -11.53
C GLY A 147 -4.47 26.81 -10.52
N GLU A 148 -4.73 28.12 -10.62
CA GLU A 148 -4.08 29.16 -9.80
C GLU A 148 -4.16 28.86 -8.29
N GLU A 149 -5.31 28.35 -7.81
CA GLU A 149 -5.52 27.99 -6.39
C GLU A 149 -4.58 26.85 -5.95
N LEU A 150 -4.46 25.80 -6.77
CA LEU A 150 -3.62 24.64 -6.46
C LEU A 150 -2.13 25.00 -6.53
N GLU A 151 -1.73 25.75 -7.55
CA GLU A 151 -0.35 26.23 -7.69
C GLU A 151 0.06 27.09 -6.50
N LYS A 152 -0.81 28.00 -6.02
CA LYS A 152 -0.56 28.80 -4.83
C LYS A 152 -0.36 27.92 -3.59
N LYS A 153 -1.25 26.96 -3.35
CA LYS A 153 -1.13 26.02 -2.22
C LYS A 153 0.19 25.25 -2.28
N TRP A 154 0.58 24.77 -3.46
CA TRP A 154 1.84 24.05 -3.65
C TRP A 154 3.05 24.93 -3.35
N LYS A 155 3.06 26.18 -3.84
CA LYS A 155 4.12 27.15 -3.50
C LYS A 155 4.20 27.40 -1.99
N ASP A 156 3.06 27.52 -1.32
CA ASP A 156 3.01 27.70 0.14
C ASP A 156 3.52 26.45 0.87
N GLY A 157 3.16 25.25 0.44
CA GLY A 157 3.65 23.99 1.00
C GLY A 157 5.16 23.79 0.83
N ILE A 158 5.71 24.14 -0.33
CA ILE A 158 7.16 24.17 -0.59
C ILE A 158 7.84 25.18 0.34
N LYS A 159 7.30 26.41 0.42
CA LYS A 159 7.84 27.47 1.29
C LYS A 159 7.86 27.04 2.76
N ASN A 160 6.83 26.34 3.21
CA ASN A 160 6.72 25.82 4.58
C ASN A 160 7.47 24.50 4.78
N SER A 161 8.16 23.98 3.74
CA SER A 161 8.91 22.72 3.78
C SER A 161 8.07 21.55 4.32
N ILE A 162 6.82 21.40 3.84
CA ILE A 162 6.00 20.25 4.21
C ILE A 162 6.68 18.99 3.65
N PRO A 163 6.99 17.97 4.49
CA PRO A 163 7.68 16.79 4.01
C PRO A 163 6.73 15.86 3.22
N MET A 164 7.27 15.18 2.21
CA MET A 164 6.60 14.15 1.42
C MET A 164 6.34 12.88 2.25
N PHE A 165 7.30 12.55 3.11
CA PHE A 165 7.26 11.36 3.96
C PHE A 165 7.71 11.71 5.38
N LEU A 166 7.14 11.01 6.35
CA LEU A 166 7.55 11.05 7.75
C LEU A 166 8.42 9.81 8.01
N THR A 167 9.51 9.98 8.77
CA THR A 167 10.49 8.93 9.06
C THR A 167 10.78 8.88 10.54
N SER A 168 10.93 7.68 11.09
CA SER A 168 11.19 7.44 12.52
C SER A 168 12.66 7.19 12.86
N VAL A 169 13.49 6.80 11.88
CA VAL A 169 14.85 6.30 12.15
C VAL A 169 15.91 7.38 11.95
N ASN A 170 15.80 8.20 10.92
CA ASN A 170 16.78 9.25 10.66
C ASN A 170 16.16 10.49 10.03
N PRO A 171 16.11 11.63 10.74
CA PRO A 171 15.54 12.86 10.20
C PRO A 171 16.33 13.43 9.00
N ASN A 172 17.61 13.08 8.86
CA ASN A 172 18.53 13.65 7.86
C ASN A 172 18.41 13.02 6.46
N VAL A 173 17.64 11.93 6.33
CA VAL A 173 17.47 11.31 5.02
C VAL A 173 16.49 12.12 4.18
N ASN A 174 16.99 12.54 3.02
CA ASN A 174 16.27 13.41 2.09
C ASN A 174 15.63 12.62 0.94
N THR A 175 15.77 11.31 0.91
CA THR A 175 15.32 10.47 -0.20
C THR A 175 14.61 9.23 0.32
N VAL A 176 13.45 8.94 -0.25
CA VAL A 176 12.76 7.66 -0.05
C VAL A 176 12.83 6.86 -1.33
N ILE A 177 13.05 5.56 -1.18
CA ILE A 177 13.04 4.60 -2.26
C ILE A 177 11.78 3.74 -2.12
N CYS A 178 10.99 3.69 -3.17
CA CYS A 178 9.93 2.69 -3.30
C CYS A 178 10.42 1.59 -4.24
N GLU A 179 10.46 0.36 -3.74
CA GLU A 179 10.79 -0.84 -4.50
C GLU A 179 9.49 -1.49 -4.95
N LEU A 180 9.37 -1.73 -6.25
CA LEU A 180 8.18 -2.30 -6.87
C LEU A 180 8.55 -3.58 -7.62
N GLU A 181 7.99 -4.71 -7.20
CA GLU A 181 8.17 -6.04 -7.80
C GLU A 181 6.94 -6.42 -8.64
N ARG A 182 7.15 -6.79 -9.91
CA ARG A 182 6.05 -7.07 -10.85
C ARG A 182 5.54 -8.51 -10.83
N ASP A 183 6.43 -9.50 -10.66
CA ASP A 183 6.07 -10.93 -10.63
C ASP A 183 7.15 -11.72 -9.87
N TYR A 184 6.72 -12.68 -9.04
CA TYR A 184 7.61 -13.57 -8.29
C TYR A 184 8.19 -14.71 -9.14
N LYS A 185 7.61 -14.99 -10.32
CA LYS A 185 7.93 -16.20 -11.10
C LYS A 185 9.05 -16.00 -12.12
N THR A 186 9.32 -14.76 -12.52
CA THR A 186 10.36 -14.40 -13.49
C THR A 186 11.35 -13.43 -12.84
N GLU A 187 12.53 -13.23 -13.43
CA GLU A 187 13.54 -12.27 -12.95
C GLU A 187 12.88 -11.00 -12.37
N LYS A 188 13.22 -10.69 -11.11
CA LYS A 188 12.65 -9.55 -10.39
C LYS A 188 13.00 -8.25 -11.12
N ASP A 189 12.05 -7.71 -11.88
CA ASP A 189 12.12 -6.32 -12.33
C ASP A 189 11.81 -5.42 -11.13
N LEU A 190 12.87 -4.89 -10.52
CA LEU A 190 12.78 -3.96 -9.40
C LEU A 190 12.85 -2.52 -9.92
N TYR A 191 11.78 -1.77 -9.66
CA TYR A 191 11.73 -0.34 -9.97
C TYR A 191 11.98 0.48 -8.72
N TYR A 192 12.86 1.46 -8.84
CA TYR A 192 13.23 2.38 -7.76
C TYR A 192 12.70 3.77 -8.08
N PHE A 193 11.85 4.28 -7.20
CA PHE A 193 11.37 5.65 -7.27
C PHE A 193 12.09 6.48 -6.22
N GLN A 194 12.84 7.47 -6.68
CA GLN A 194 13.56 8.39 -5.81
C GLN A 194 12.73 9.66 -5.62
N LEU A 195 12.19 9.88 -4.43
CA LEU A 195 11.44 11.09 -4.11
C LEU A 195 12.15 11.90 -3.02
N SER A 196 12.27 13.21 -3.24
CA SER A 196 12.79 14.14 -2.25
C SER A 196 11.84 14.20 -1.06
N LYS A 197 12.39 14.16 0.16
CA LYS A 197 11.63 14.37 1.39
C LYS A 197 11.01 15.77 1.39
N TYR A 198 11.69 16.77 0.85
CA TYR A 198 11.19 18.15 0.75
C TYR A 198 11.22 18.58 -0.72
N PRO A 199 10.06 18.68 -1.39
CA PRO A 199 9.98 19.20 -2.75
C PRO A 199 10.52 20.63 -2.81
N LYS A 200 11.44 20.90 -3.74
CA LYS A 200 12.10 22.21 -3.87
C LYS A 200 11.38 23.15 -4.83
N ASN A 201 10.56 22.62 -5.70
CA ASN A 201 9.89 23.35 -6.77
C ASN A 201 8.62 22.61 -7.24
N ILE A 202 7.85 23.27 -8.09
CA ILE A 202 6.58 22.76 -8.63
C ILE A 202 6.78 21.49 -9.48
N GLU A 203 7.90 21.36 -10.19
CA GLU A 203 8.16 20.17 -11.01
C GLU A 203 8.36 18.92 -10.14
N GLU A 204 9.07 19.05 -9.01
CA GLU A 204 9.17 17.96 -8.04
C GLU A 204 7.80 17.59 -7.43
N MET A 205 6.92 18.57 -7.20
CA MET A 205 5.55 18.32 -6.75
C MET A 205 4.71 17.60 -7.81
N LYS A 206 4.86 17.93 -9.10
CA LYS A 206 4.18 17.23 -10.21
C LYS A 206 4.63 15.78 -10.30
N ILE A 207 5.94 15.52 -10.19
CA ILE A 207 6.49 14.17 -10.18
C ILE A 207 5.93 13.37 -9.00
N ALA A 208 5.92 13.95 -7.80
CA ALA A 208 5.37 13.30 -6.61
C ALA A 208 3.87 13.01 -6.75
N ARG A 209 3.07 13.98 -7.23
CA ARG A 209 1.64 13.77 -7.50
C ARG A 209 1.42 12.66 -8.51
N TYR A 210 2.16 12.65 -9.63
CA TYR A 210 2.07 11.60 -10.62
C TYR A 210 2.36 10.23 -9.99
N PHE A 211 3.43 10.12 -9.20
CA PHE A 211 3.78 8.87 -8.53
C PHE A 211 2.69 8.39 -7.56
N PHE A 212 2.18 9.26 -6.68
CA PHE A 212 1.09 8.88 -5.78
C PHE A 212 -0.20 8.54 -6.53
N GLN A 213 -0.46 9.21 -7.65
CA GLN A 213 -1.58 8.85 -8.51
C GLN A 213 -1.39 7.45 -9.09
N LEU A 214 -0.17 7.03 -9.42
CA LEU A 214 0.11 5.64 -9.78
C LEU A 214 -0.21 4.71 -8.61
N LEU A 215 0.29 4.99 -7.41
CA LEU A 215 0.07 4.15 -6.23
C LEU A 215 -1.41 3.97 -5.90
N PHE A 216 -2.20 5.05 -5.92
CA PHE A 216 -3.64 5.00 -5.65
C PHE A 216 -4.47 4.32 -6.76
N ASN A 217 -3.89 4.12 -7.94
CA ASN A 217 -4.53 3.43 -9.06
C ASN A 217 -3.97 2.01 -9.28
N CYS A 218 -3.18 1.49 -8.35
CA CYS A 218 -2.59 0.15 -8.41
C CYS A 218 -3.06 -0.71 -7.25
N SER A 219 -2.91 -2.02 -7.40
CA SER A 219 -3.08 -2.98 -6.31
C SER A 219 -1.83 -3.82 -6.13
N PHE A 220 -1.56 -4.18 -4.89
CA PHE A 220 -0.36 -4.92 -4.52
C PHE A 220 -0.74 -6.25 -3.88
N LYS A 221 -0.03 -7.32 -4.18
CA LYS A 221 -0.17 -8.54 -3.39
C LYS A 221 0.29 -8.29 -1.97
N ILE A 222 1.46 -7.68 -1.80
CA ILE A 222 1.96 -7.26 -0.49
C ILE A 222 2.41 -5.79 -0.55
N PHE A 223 1.94 -5.01 0.41
CA PHE A 223 2.41 -3.64 0.64
C PHE A 223 3.16 -3.57 1.96
N LYS A 224 4.44 -3.25 1.92
CA LYS A 224 5.29 -3.14 3.11
C LYS A 224 5.76 -1.71 3.29
N ILE A 225 5.64 -1.21 4.50
CA ILE A 225 6.18 0.09 4.88
C ILE A 225 7.09 -0.09 6.09
N HIS A 226 8.37 0.19 5.87
CA HIS A 226 9.39 0.15 6.91
C HIS A 226 9.89 1.57 7.19
N HIS A 227 9.59 2.07 8.39
CA HIS A 227 10.12 3.34 8.91
C HIS A 227 9.76 4.61 8.14
N VAL A 228 8.99 4.55 7.05
CA VAL A 228 8.66 5.69 6.18
C VAL A 228 7.19 5.69 5.79
N ILE A 229 6.42 6.63 6.33
CA ILE A 229 5.00 6.79 5.96
C ILE A 229 4.82 7.98 5.03
N ILE A 230 3.91 7.87 4.06
CA ILE A 230 3.48 9.02 3.26
C ILE A 230 2.82 10.05 4.18
N ASN A 231 3.24 11.31 4.10
CA ASN A 231 2.65 12.37 4.91
C ASN A 231 1.22 12.67 4.44
N GLN A 232 0.24 12.46 5.32
CA GLN A 232 -1.17 12.79 5.10
C GLN A 232 -1.37 14.21 4.56
N GLN A 233 -0.71 15.19 5.16
CA GLN A 233 -0.82 16.61 4.76
C GLN A 233 -0.31 16.82 3.33
N MET A 234 0.67 16.03 2.89
CA MET A 234 1.17 16.09 1.53
C MET A 234 0.18 15.48 0.54
N ILE A 235 -0.52 14.39 0.89
CA ILE A 235 -1.61 13.85 0.06
C ILE A 235 -2.70 14.91 -0.11
N GLU A 236 -3.11 15.55 0.99
CA GLU A 236 -4.09 16.64 0.98
C GLU A 236 -3.67 17.82 0.10
N LEU A 237 -2.39 18.16 0.13
CA LEU A 237 -1.83 19.22 -0.68
C LEU A 237 -1.79 18.84 -2.17
N LEU A 238 -1.27 17.65 -2.49
CA LEU A 238 -1.12 17.19 -3.87
C LEU A 238 -2.47 16.96 -4.53
N PHE A 239 -3.47 16.46 -3.79
CA PHE A 239 -4.79 16.07 -4.31
C PHE A 239 -5.94 16.94 -3.79
N TYR A 240 -5.67 18.20 -3.49
CA TYR A 240 -6.66 19.12 -2.90
C TYR A 240 -7.99 19.18 -3.68
N ASN A 241 -7.94 19.21 -5.02
CA ASN A 241 -9.14 19.26 -5.85
C ASN A 241 -9.93 17.95 -5.80
N GLU A 242 -9.26 16.81 -5.86
CA GLU A 242 -9.86 15.48 -5.76
C GLU A 242 -10.51 15.26 -4.39
N ILE A 243 -9.82 15.64 -3.32
CA ILE A 243 -10.33 15.53 -1.95
C ILE A 243 -11.53 16.43 -1.74
N LYS A 244 -11.50 17.67 -2.25
CA LYS A 244 -12.66 18.58 -2.24
C LYS A 244 -13.86 18.00 -3.02
N ALA A 245 -13.60 17.20 -4.05
CA ALA A 245 -14.62 16.47 -4.79
C ALA A 245 -15.02 15.12 -4.15
N ASN A 246 -14.52 14.82 -2.94
CA ASN A 246 -14.74 13.56 -2.21
C ASN A 246 -14.33 12.32 -3.01
N VAL A 247 -13.24 12.39 -3.78
CA VAL A 247 -12.68 11.25 -4.49
C VAL A 247 -11.80 10.46 -3.49
N PRO A 248 -12.17 9.22 -3.09
CA PRO A 248 -11.28 8.37 -2.30
C PRO A 248 -9.92 8.16 -2.97
N LEU A 249 -8.84 8.42 -2.22
CA LEU A 249 -7.48 8.08 -2.63
C LEU A 249 -7.07 6.88 -1.78
N GLN A 250 -7.07 5.69 -2.36
CA GLN A 250 -6.86 4.46 -1.61
C GLN A 250 -5.77 3.62 -2.27
N ILE A 251 -4.86 3.09 -1.46
CA ILE A 251 -3.93 2.06 -1.84
C ILE A 251 -4.62 0.73 -1.56
N HIS A 252 -4.67 -0.12 -2.58
CA HIS A 252 -5.27 -1.44 -2.49
C HIS A 252 -4.19 -2.51 -2.34
N SER A 253 -4.36 -3.44 -1.41
CA SER A 253 -3.47 -4.60 -1.33
C SER A 253 -4.16 -5.87 -0.82
N GLN A 254 -3.58 -7.04 -1.09
CA GLN A 254 -4.04 -8.27 -0.46
C GLN A 254 -3.50 -8.39 0.97
N GLY A 255 -2.20 -8.15 1.16
CA GLY A 255 -1.56 -8.05 2.48
C GLY A 255 -0.87 -6.71 2.65
N THR A 256 -0.91 -6.17 3.86
CA THR A 256 -0.10 -5.01 4.26
C THR A 256 0.64 -5.30 5.54
N CYS A 257 1.93 -4.96 5.59
CA CYS A 257 2.72 -4.95 6.81
C CYS A 257 3.26 -3.53 7.04
N LEU A 258 2.92 -2.93 8.18
CA LEU A 258 3.35 -1.58 8.53
C LEU A 258 4.03 -1.58 9.89
N LEU A 259 5.21 -0.98 9.94
CA LEU A 259 5.83 -0.60 11.19
C LEU A 259 5.31 0.78 11.61
N LEU A 260 4.49 0.82 12.66
CA LEU A 260 3.85 2.01 13.18
C LEU A 260 4.75 2.69 14.22
N HIS A 261 5.02 3.97 13.99
CA HIS A 261 5.88 4.79 14.85
C HIS A 261 5.14 5.95 15.52
N GLU A 262 4.13 6.50 14.84
CA GLU A 262 3.42 7.70 15.28
C GLU A 262 1.97 7.67 14.81
N ARG A 263 1.15 8.54 15.40
CA ARG A 263 -0.29 8.64 15.11
C ARG A 263 -0.59 8.85 13.62
N SER A 264 0.20 9.68 12.95
CA SER A 264 0.11 9.95 11.50
C SER A 264 0.14 8.66 10.65
N SER A 265 0.89 7.65 11.10
CA SER A 265 0.99 6.36 10.41
C SER A 265 -0.34 5.61 10.43
N ILE A 266 -1.03 5.64 11.57
CA ILE A 266 -2.34 4.99 11.70
C ILE A 266 -3.42 5.82 11.00
N GLU A 267 -3.31 7.14 11.02
CA GLU A 267 -4.22 8.02 10.27
C GLU A 267 -4.13 7.77 8.76
N PHE A 268 -2.91 7.60 8.24
CA PHE A 268 -2.70 7.18 6.85
C PHE A 268 -3.37 5.84 6.56
N VAL A 269 -3.16 4.81 7.41
CA VAL A 269 -3.82 3.50 7.25
C VAL A 269 -5.33 3.65 7.20
N TRP A 270 -5.89 4.38 8.16
CA TRP A 270 -7.33 4.55 8.26
C TRP A 270 -7.90 5.29 7.04
N ASN A 271 -7.21 6.30 6.51
CA ASN A 271 -7.75 7.15 5.45
C ASN A 271 -7.46 6.63 4.04
N HIS A 272 -6.32 5.97 3.85
CA HIS A 272 -5.76 5.68 2.52
C HIS A 272 -5.43 4.22 2.25
N LEU A 273 -5.64 3.29 3.20
CA LEU A 273 -5.39 1.87 2.96
C LEU A 273 -6.69 1.07 2.89
N VAL A 274 -6.76 0.18 1.90
CA VAL A 274 -7.75 -0.90 1.80
C VAL A 274 -6.95 -2.18 1.58
N SER A 275 -6.98 -3.09 2.54
CA SER A 275 -6.16 -4.29 2.49
C SER A 275 -6.90 -5.50 3.01
N ASN A 276 -6.86 -6.63 2.32
CA ASN A 276 -7.54 -7.82 2.82
C ASN A 276 -6.98 -8.26 4.19
N GLN A 277 -5.67 -8.24 4.36
CA GLN A 277 -4.97 -8.52 5.62
C GLN A 277 -4.08 -7.33 6.00
N PHE A 278 -4.25 -6.78 7.20
CA PHE A 278 -3.43 -5.70 7.71
C PHE A 278 -2.67 -6.15 8.97
N ARG A 279 -1.35 -6.22 8.87
CA ARG A 279 -0.43 -6.48 9.99
C ARG A 279 0.24 -5.17 10.42
N ALA A 280 0.00 -4.77 11.65
CA ALA A 280 0.60 -3.59 12.27
C ALA A 280 1.63 -4.03 13.31
N VAL A 281 2.88 -3.69 13.06
CA VAL A 281 3.99 -3.91 14.00
C VAL A 281 4.21 -2.59 14.72
N PHE A 282 4.21 -2.57 16.05
CA PHE A 282 4.45 -1.34 16.79
C PHE A 282 5.88 -1.30 17.30
N ASN A 283 6.53 -0.16 17.11
CA ASN A 283 7.83 0.10 17.73
C ASN A 283 7.68 0.20 19.27
N GLU A 284 8.74 -0.11 20.02
CA GLU A 284 8.76 0.02 21.48
C GLU A 284 8.39 1.43 21.97
N ASN A 285 8.71 2.46 21.18
CA ASN A 285 8.40 3.85 21.50
C ASN A 285 6.96 4.26 21.12
N PHE A 286 6.15 3.33 20.62
CA PHE A 286 4.79 3.63 20.18
C PHE A 286 3.84 3.78 21.37
N TYR A 287 3.40 5.01 21.64
CA TYR A 287 2.44 5.31 22.70
C TYR A 287 1.02 4.83 22.33
N MET A 288 0.73 3.56 22.60
CA MET A 288 -0.55 2.92 22.32
C MET A 288 -1.74 3.71 22.88
N GLU A 289 -1.62 4.23 24.11
CA GLU A 289 -2.70 4.94 24.80
C GLU A 289 -3.22 6.15 24.02
N GLN A 290 -2.31 6.89 23.37
CA GLN A 290 -2.64 8.08 22.57
C GLN A 290 -3.29 7.75 21.22
N ASN A 291 -3.30 6.46 20.85
CA ASN A 291 -3.77 5.96 19.56
C ASN A 291 -4.89 4.92 19.71
N MET A 292 -5.35 4.66 20.94
CA MET A 292 -6.40 3.66 21.20
C MET A 292 -7.69 3.99 20.47
N ASP A 293 -8.04 5.27 20.33
CA ASP A 293 -9.24 5.72 19.63
C ASP A 293 -9.25 5.28 18.16
N ILE A 294 -8.13 5.47 17.46
CA ILE A 294 -8.02 5.16 16.04
C ILE A 294 -7.80 3.66 15.80
N LEU A 295 -7.06 2.97 16.68
CA LEU A 295 -6.91 1.51 16.63
C LEU A 295 -8.25 0.81 16.86
N PHE A 296 -8.99 1.25 17.87
CA PHE A 296 -10.34 0.75 18.13
C PHE A 296 -11.28 1.01 16.95
N LYS A 297 -11.18 2.19 16.32
CA LYS A 297 -11.94 2.53 15.12
C LYS A 297 -11.61 1.61 13.94
N ILE A 298 -10.33 1.30 13.70
CA ILE A 298 -9.90 0.34 12.66
C ILE A 298 -10.59 -1.00 12.87
N LEU A 299 -10.60 -1.52 14.11
CA LEU A 299 -11.13 -2.84 14.40
C LEU A 299 -12.66 -2.89 14.34
N THR A 300 -13.35 -1.84 14.79
CA THR A 300 -14.82 -1.81 14.90
C THR A 300 -15.54 -1.31 13.66
N ASN A 301 -14.87 -0.49 12.83
CA ASN A 301 -15.47 0.13 11.66
C ASN A 301 -14.70 -0.13 10.36
N GLY A 302 -13.59 -0.88 10.40
CA GLY A 302 -12.75 -1.15 9.24
C GLY A 302 -13.08 -2.45 8.50
N GLY A 303 -14.18 -3.16 8.81
CA GLY A 303 -14.52 -4.44 8.18
C GLY A 303 -14.80 -4.36 6.67
N ASP A 304 -15.07 -3.16 6.15
CA ASP A 304 -15.16 -2.90 4.70
C ASP A 304 -13.79 -2.71 4.03
N LYS A 305 -12.77 -2.38 4.82
CA LYS A 305 -11.38 -2.15 4.38
C LYS A 305 -10.47 -3.33 4.65
N PHE A 306 -10.73 -4.07 5.73
CA PHE A 306 -9.89 -5.15 6.26
C PHE A 306 -10.75 -6.36 6.60
N SER A 307 -10.40 -7.51 6.03
CA SER A 307 -10.97 -8.79 6.47
C SER A 307 -10.32 -9.25 7.77
N GLU A 308 -9.03 -8.94 7.92
CA GLU A 308 -8.19 -9.37 9.03
C GLU A 308 -7.23 -8.25 9.45
N VAL A 309 -7.09 -8.04 10.75
CA VAL A 309 -6.14 -7.11 11.35
C VAL A 309 -5.33 -7.84 12.41
N SER A 310 -4.01 -7.82 12.26
CA SER A 310 -3.06 -8.39 13.22
C SER A 310 -2.20 -7.29 13.81
N PHE A 311 -2.00 -7.31 15.12
CA PHE A 311 -1.15 -6.38 15.85
C PHE A 311 0.01 -7.12 16.51
N GLU A 312 1.22 -6.65 16.27
CA GLU A 312 2.44 -7.24 16.80
C GLU A 312 3.18 -6.25 17.67
N SER A 313 2.95 -6.34 18.97
CA SER A 313 3.70 -5.65 20.01
C SER A 313 3.21 -6.08 21.38
N ASN A 314 3.85 -5.56 22.42
CA ASN A 314 3.43 -5.71 23.82
C ASN A 314 2.14 -4.90 24.04
N LEU A 315 1.03 -5.42 23.55
CA LEU A 315 -0.24 -4.73 23.56
C LEU A 315 -0.81 -4.75 24.97
N ASN A 316 -1.19 -3.57 25.46
CA ASN A 316 -1.93 -3.44 26.70
C ASN A 316 -3.29 -4.15 26.56
N SER A 317 -3.62 -5.01 27.53
CA SER A 317 -4.92 -5.70 27.64
C SER A 317 -6.14 -4.78 27.55
N ASN A 318 -5.98 -3.47 27.79
CA ASN A 318 -7.02 -2.46 27.64
C ASN A 318 -7.71 -2.49 26.26
N LEU A 319 -6.95 -2.56 25.16
CA LEU A 319 -7.57 -2.56 23.83
C LEU A 319 -8.42 -3.81 23.60
N TYR A 320 -7.90 -4.97 24.02
CA TYR A 320 -8.65 -6.22 24.02
C TYR A 320 -9.94 -6.09 24.85
N ASN A 321 -9.86 -5.61 26.08
CA ASN A 321 -11.01 -5.47 26.98
C ASN A 321 -12.10 -4.57 26.37
N ILE A 322 -11.70 -3.44 25.77
CA ILE A 322 -12.62 -2.51 25.09
C ILE A 322 -13.32 -3.21 23.90
N ILE A 323 -12.61 -4.05 23.15
CA ILE A 323 -13.18 -4.81 22.02
C ILE A 323 -14.17 -5.87 22.51
N ILE A 324 -13.83 -6.60 23.57
CA ILE A 324 -14.74 -7.57 24.19
C ILE A 324 -16.03 -6.87 24.64
N GLU A 325 -15.91 -5.76 25.36
CA GLU A 325 -17.07 -4.97 25.78
C GLU A 325 -17.90 -4.49 24.57
N HIS A 326 -17.25 -4.01 23.52
CA HIS A 326 -17.93 -3.58 22.29
C HIS A 326 -18.68 -4.73 21.60
N ILE A 327 -18.06 -5.91 21.46
CA ILE A 327 -18.71 -7.11 20.90
C ILE A 327 -19.96 -7.46 21.70
N GLU A 328 -19.93 -7.35 23.02
CA GLU A 328 -21.07 -7.71 23.86
C GLU A 328 -22.20 -6.70 23.84
N THR A 329 -21.87 -5.41 23.78
CA THR A 329 -22.80 -4.31 24.09
C THR A 329 -23.20 -3.47 22.87
N SER A 330 -22.46 -3.53 21.77
CA SER A 330 -22.79 -2.73 20.58
C SER A 330 -24.06 -3.26 19.90
N GLN A 331 -24.91 -2.35 19.44
CA GLN A 331 -26.09 -2.70 18.64
C GLN A 331 -25.72 -2.98 17.17
N ASN A 332 -24.60 -2.42 16.71
CA ASN A 332 -24.13 -2.57 15.34
C ASN A 332 -22.68 -3.05 15.34
N ILE A 333 -22.50 -4.30 14.91
CA ILE A 333 -21.21 -4.98 14.75
C ILE A 333 -21.03 -5.48 13.30
N SER A 334 -21.83 -4.94 12.38
CA SER A 334 -21.77 -5.32 10.96
C SER A 334 -20.51 -4.79 10.27
N THR A 335 -19.95 -3.68 10.76
CA THR A 335 -18.76 -2.99 10.24
C THR A 335 -17.45 -3.42 10.90
N MET A 336 -17.52 -4.32 11.87
CA MET A 336 -16.35 -4.81 12.60
C MET A 336 -15.51 -5.73 11.71
N VAL A 337 -14.19 -5.66 11.85
CA VAL A 337 -13.24 -6.57 11.20
C VAL A 337 -13.54 -8.01 11.64
N ASN A 338 -13.54 -8.94 10.68
CA ASN A 338 -13.93 -10.32 10.94
C ASN A 338 -12.85 -11.08 11.73
N GLY A 339 -11.58 -10.96 11.32
CA GLY A 339 -10.44 -11.57 12.01
C GLY A 339 -9.58 -10.53 12.73
N ILE A 340 -9.45 -10.61 14.04
CA ILE A 340 -8.56 -9.73 14.83
C ILE A 340 -7.55 -10.60 15.54
N ILE A 341 -6.26 -10.31 15.38
CA ILE A 341 -5.16 -11.07 15.97
C ILE A 341 -4.30 -10.12 16.81
N PHE A 342 -4.09 -10.44 18.08
CA PHE A 342 -3.13 -9.78 18.94
C PHE A 342 -1.96 -10.73 19.17
N ASN A 343 -0.81 -10.45 18.57
CA ASN A 343 0.42 -11.18 18.80
C ASN A 343 1.15 -10.54 20.00
N LYS A 344 1.62 -11.37 20.94
CA LYS A 344 2.41 -10.95 22.12
C LYS A 344 1.64 -10.07 23.11
N MET A 345 0.43 -10.49 23.49
CA MET A 345 -0.28 -9.88 24.61
C MET A 345 0.29 -10.31 25.96
N TYR A 346 0.40 -9.35 26.89
CA TYR A 346 0.85 -9.60 28.26
C TYR A 346 -0.26 -9.28 29.27
N GLY A 347 -0.22 -10.01 30.39
CA GLY A 347 -1.11 -9.81 31.52
C GLY A 347 -2.39 -10.66 31.50
N PRO A 348 -3.19 -10.57 32.58
CA PRO A 348 -4.42 -11.35 32.70
C PRO A 348 -5.45 -10.88 31.68
N LEU A 349 -5.81 -11.78 30.78
CA LEU A 349 -6.96 -11.60 29.91
C LEU A 349 -8.22 -11.84 30.72
N ASN A 350 -8.97 -10.78 31.01
CA ASN A 350 -10.26 -10.93 31.67
C ASN A 350 -11.21 -11.63 30.71
N SER A 351 -11.46 -12.93 30.94
CA SER A 351 -12.54 -13.63 30.25
C SER A 351 -13.85 -12.93 30.58
N SER A 352 -14.68 -12.64 29.57
CA SER A 352 -16.03 -12.15 29.84
C SER A 352 -16.77 -13.16 30.73
N LYS A 353 -17.50 -12.67 31.73
CA LYS A 353 -18.40 -13.51 32.55
C LYS A 353 -19.48 -14.21 31.72
N ARG A 354 -19.70 -13.77 30.48
CA ARG A 354 -20.68 -14.32 29.53
C ARG A 354 -20.05 -15.21 28.48
N ALA A 355 -18.73 -15.43 28.52
CA ALA A 355 -18.07 -16.42 27.68
C ALA A 355 -18.68 -17.81 27.95
N GLN A 356 -19.05 -18.52 26.89
CA GLN A 356 -19.57 -19.88 26.98
C GLN A 356 -18.72 -20.85 26.16
N ASN A 357 -18.84 -22.13 26.46
CA ASN A 357 -18.20 -23.22 25.72
C ASN A 357 -16.68 -23.05 25.64
N VAL A 358 -16.06 -23.00 26.82
CA VAL A 358 -14.59 -22.95 26.93
C VAL A 358 -14.05 -24.33 26.53
N GLU A 359 -13.37 -24.39 25.40
CA GLU A 359 -12.59 -25.54 24.95
C GLU A 359 -11.14 -25.26 25.30
N VAL A 360 -10.57 -26.09 26.17
CA VAL A 360 -9.14 -26.06 26.49
C VAL A 360 -8.50 -27.27 25.81
N LYS A 361 -7.49 -27.02 24.96
CA LYS A 361 -6.63 -28.06 24.40
C LYS A 361 -5.21 -27.81 24.85
N VAL A 362 -4.58 -28.85 25.40
CA VAL A 362 -3.18 -28.85 25.75
C VAL A 362 -2.45 -29.64 24.66
N GLY A 363 -1.68 -28.92 23.83
CA GLY A 363 -0.75 -29.52 22.87
C GLY A 363 0.60 -29.82 23.52
N CYS A 364 1.57 -30.32 22.75
CA CYS A 364 2.89 -30.64 23.28
C CYS A 364 3.60 -29.42 23.91
N ASP A 365 3.44 -28.23 23.33
CA ASP A 365 4.17 -27.03 23.77
C ASP A 365 3.30 -25.75 23.89
N MET A 366 1.98 -25.88 23.69
CA MET A 366 1.06 -24.74 23.70
C MET A 366 -0.25 -25.11 24.40
N GLU A 367 -0.69 -24.25 25.32
CA GLU A 367 -2.05 -24.30 25.85
C GLU A 367 -2.95 -23.38 25.04
N PHE A 368 -4.06 -23.94 24.58
CA PHE A 368 -5.04 -23.25 23.78
C PHE A 368 -6.35 -23.17 24.54
N THR A 369 -6.83 -21.96 24.79
CA THR A 369 -8.16 -21.71 25.36
C THR A 369 -9.04 -21.01 24.35
N ARG A 370 -10.15 -21.62 23.93
CA ARG A 370 -11.15 -21.01 23.06
C ARG A 370 -12.48 -20.87 23.75
N PHE A 371 -13.15 -19.75 23.57
CA PHE A 371 -14.50 -19.53 24.06
C PHE A 371 -15.35 -18.75 23.06
N LYS A 372 -16.66 -18.87 23.19
CA LYS A 372 -17.63 -18.16 22.35
C LYS A 372 -18.19 -16.95 23.10
N LEU A 373 -18.30 -15.84 22.40
CA LEU A 373 -18.89 -14.60 22.90
C LEU A 373 -20.12 -14.23 22.08
N PHE A 374 -21.21 -13.89 22.78
CA PHE A 374 -22.50 -13.57 22.18
C PHE A 374 -22.84 -12.10 22.38
N ASN A 375 -23.19 -11.43 21.29
CA ASN A 375 -23.69 -10.06 21.35
C ASN A 375 -25.05 -10.02 22.09
N LYS A 376 -25.21 -9.08 23.03
CA LYS A 376 -26.43 -8.95 23.86
C LYS A 376 -27.66 -8.56 23.04
N HIS A 377 -27.46 -7.75 22.01
CA HIS A 377 -28.53 -7.22 21.16
C HIS A 377 -28.88 -8.16 20.00
N ASN A 378 -27.93 -8.99 19.56
CA ASN A 378 -28.14 -10.00 18.53
C ASN A 378 -27.39 -11.30 18.85
N PRO A 379 -27.99 -12.21 19.63
CA PRO A 379 -27.37 -13.48 20.01
C PRO A 379 -27.07 -14.43 18.84
N LYS A 380 -27.56 -14.15 17.62
CA LYS A 380 -27.20 -14.92 16.42
C LYS A 380 -25.78 -14.63 15.94
N ILE A 381 -25.23 -13.47 16.31
CA ILE A 381 -23.84 -13.13 15.99
C ILE A 381 -22.96 -13.67 17.11
N VAL A 382 -22.05 -14.56 16.72
CA VAL A 382 -21.17 -15.28 17.63
C VAL A 382 -19.73 -15.03 17.20
N PHE A 383 -18.90 -14.63 18.15
CA PHE A 383 -17.46 -14.53 17.96
C PHE A 383 -16.78 -15.72 18.64
N SER A 384 -15.81 -16.32 17.96
CA SER A 384 -14.84 -17.19 18.60
C SER A 384 -13.67 -16.34 19.06
N ILE A 385 -13.32 -16.46 20.33
CA ILE A 385 -12.08 -15.92 20.86
C ILE A 385 -11.23 -17.11 21.24
N GLY A 386 -9.97 -17.14 20.83
CA GLY A 386 -9.04 -18.09 21.39
C GLY A 386 -7.73 -17.45 21.72
N ILE A 387 -7.12 -18.01 22.74
CA ILE A 387 -5.92 -17.54 23.41
C ILE A 387 -4.94 -18.71 23.31
N ILE A 388 -3.80 -18.46 22.70
CA ILE A 388 -2.68 -19.39 22.63
C ILE A 388 -1.65 -18.89 23.62
N ASP A 389 -1.42 -19.68 24.66
CA ASP A 389 -0.35 -19.46 25.62
C ASP A 389 0.89 -20.19 25.07
N GLY A 390 1.84 -19.41 24.58
CA GLY A 390 3.11 -19.94 24.06
C GLY A 390 4.14 -20.04 25.17
N TYR A 391 4.74 -21.22 25.33
CA TYR A 391 6.03 -21.35 25.99
C TYR A 391 7.09 -20.95 24.95
N TYR A 392 7.68 -19.76 25.09
CA TYR A 392 8.94 -19.50 24.40
C TYR A 392 9.99 -20.30 25.16
N ASP A 393 10.50 -21.38 24.56
CA ASP A 393 11.68 -22.05 25.08
C ASP A 393 12.81 -21.02 25.07
N GLU A 394 13.21 -20.59 26.27
CA GLU A 394 14.30 -19.64 26.50
C GLU A 394 15.69 -20.22 26.17
N GLU A 395 15.77 -21.41 25.57
CA GLU A 395 17.02 -22.17 25.46
C GLU A 395 18.02 -21.66 24.41
N ASP A 396 17.64 -20.72 23.52
CA ASP A 396 18.53 -20.27 22.42
C ASP A 396 18.96 -18.79 22.46
N ASP A 397 18.51 -17.98 23.43
CA ASP A 397 18.99 -16.60 23.61
C ASP A 397 19.32 -16.33 25.08
N ASP A 398 20.61 -16.17 25.42
CA ASP A 398 21.17 -15.83 26.75
C ASP A 398 20.66 -14.48 27.35
N TYR A 399 19.59 -13.90 26.79
CA TYR A 399 19.02 -12.62 27.19
C TYR A 399 17.78 -12.80 28.08
N VAL A 400 17.99 -13.37 29.26
CA VAL A 400 16.97 -13.42 30.32
C VAL A 400 16.72 -11.98 30.79
N SER A 401 15.61 -11.36 30.35
CA SER A 401 15.15 -10.08 30.89
C SER A 401 14.56 -10.32 32.28
N PRO A 402 15.18 -9.86 33.38
CA PRO A 402 14.85 -10.36 34.71
C PRO A 402 13.60 -9.76 35.38
N ASP A 403 12.82 -8.91 34.72
CA ASP A 403 11.80 -8.08 35.41
C ASP A 403 10.35 -8.21 34.90
N PHE A 404 10.04 -9.10 33.97
CA PHE A 404 8.64 -9.36 33.59
C PHE A 404 8.11 -10.56 34.38
N GLY A 405 7.49 -10.29 35.52
CA GLY A 405 6.85 -11.32 36.35
C GLY A 405 5.91 -12.21 35.53
N ASP A 406 6.24 -13.51 35.47
CA ASP A 406 5.42 -14.70 35.22
C ASP A 406 4.29 -14.61 34.15
N SER A 407 4.43 -13.75 33.14
CA SER A 407 3.42 -13.60 32.09
C SER A 407 4.04 -13.90 30.74
N SER A 408 3.93 -15.17 30.33
CA SER A 408 4.24 -15.58 28.96
C SER A 408 3.39 -14.80 27.96
N PRO A 409 3.96 -14.43 26.80
CA PRO A 409 3.22 -13.76 25.74
C PRO A 409 2.10 -14.65 25.20
N LYS A 410 0.92 -14.06 25.02
CA LYS A 410 -0.27 -14.74 24.50
C LYS A 410 -0.57 -14.29 23.08
N ILE A 411 -1.08 -15.19 22.23
CA ILE A 411 -1.71 -14.81 20.95
C ILE A 411 -3.21 -14.88 21.14
N VAL A 412 -3.92 -13.78 20.86
CA VAL A 412 -5.37 -13.72 20.95
C VAL A 412 -5.97 -13.56 19.57
N VAL A 413 -6.82 -14.48 19.15
CA VAL A 413 -7.54 -14.41 17.88
C VAL A 413 -9.03 -14.26 18.17
N ILE A 414 -9.65 -13.27 17.54
CA ILE A 414 -11.08 -13.01 17.57
C ILE A 414 -11.59 -13.18 16.14
N ASP A 415 -12.48 -14.15 15.92
CA ASP A 415 -12.98 -14.52 14.59
C ASP A 415 -14.51 -14.54 14.58
N LYS A 416 -15.08 -13.70 13.72
CA LYS A 416 -16.51 -13.71 13.38
C LYS A 416 -16.76 -14.86 12.40
N ASP A 417 -17.66 -15.76 12.76
CA ASP A 417 -18.04 -16.96 11.98
C ASP A 417 -17.11 -18.19 12.12
N CYS A 418 -16.06 -18.11 12.95
CA CYS A 418 -15.32 -19.28 13.47
C CYS A 418 -14.54 -20.13 12.44
N HIS A 419 -14.30 -19.62 11.23
CA HIS A 419 -13.76 -20.40 10.12
C HIS A 419 -12.24 -20.62 10.19
N ARG A 420 -11.47 -19.70 10.78
CA ARG A 420 -10.00 -19.66 10.59
C ARG A 420 -9.17 -20.23 11.73
N PHE A 421 -9.78 -20.54 12.86
CA PHE A 421 -9.03 -20.95 14.05
C PHE A 421 -8.16 -22.20 13.85
N MET A 422 -8.57 -23.10 12.94
CA MET A 422 -7.84 -24.35 12.67
C MET A 422 -6.66 -24.17 11.71
N GLU A 423 -6.55 -23.04 11.02
CA GLU A 423 -5.48 -22.78 10.03
C GLU A 423 -4.27 -22.05 10.64
N LEU A 424 -4.45 -21.41 11.81
CA LEU A 424 -3.42 -20.59 12.47
C LEU A 424 -2.61 -21.35 13.54
N VAL A 425 -3.02 -22.57 13.87
CA VAL A 425 -2.28 -23.47 14.77
C VAL A 425 -1.54 -24.47 13.87
N PRO A 426 -0.20 -24.41 13.77
CA PRO A 426 0.60 -25.31 12.93
C PRO A 426 0.37 -26.80 13.21
#